data_AF-A0A1C6JKA0-F1
#
_entry.id   AF-A0A1C6JKA0-F1
#
_cell.length_a   1.000
_cell.length_b   1.000
_cell.length_c   1.000
_cell.angle_alpha   90.00
_cell.angle_beta   90.00
_cell.angle_gamma   90.00
#
_symmetry.space_group_name_H-M   'P 1'
#
loop_
_entity.id
_entity.type
_entity.pdbx_description
1 polymer ?
#
loop_
_entity_poly.entity_id
_entity_poly.type
_entity_poly.pdbx_seq_one_letter_code
_entity_poly.pdbx_strand_id
1 'polypeptide(L)' 'MLEARRHYCWYLKGVSHSGYYKEQIVQMNTLEDVYRVTKGIKRDLR' A
#
# COMPACT_ATOMS: atom_id res chain seq x y z
N MET A 1 -6.40 -7.61 11.16
CA MET A 1 -6.01 -6.31 10.53
C MET A 1 -4.50 -6.00 10.57
N LEU A 2 -3.68 -6.68 11.39
CA LEU A 2 -2.23 -6.44 11.44
C LEU A 2 -1.45 -7.18 10.34
N GLU A 3 -1.92 -8.35 9.92
CA GLU A 3 -1.24 -9.18 8.90
C GLU A 3 -1.20 -8.49 7.53
N ALA A 4 -2.32 -7.92 7.09
CA ALA A 4 -2.41 -7.22 5.80
C ALA A 4 -1.34 -6.11 5.66
N ARG A 5 -1.10 -5.31 6.72
CA ARG A 5 -0.07 -4.25 6.71
C ARG A 5 1.33 -4.79 6.46
N ARG A 6 1.66 -5.97 7.00
CA ARG A 6 2.98 -6.58 6.84
C ARG A 6 3.22 -7.10 5.42
N HIS A 7 2.17 -7.60 4.76
CA HIS A 7 2.22 -8.02 3.37
C HIS A 7 2.37 -6.84 2.41
N TYR A 8 1.73 -5.69 2.68
CA TYR A 8 1.86 -4.51 1.81
C TYR A 8 3.28 -3.93 1.76
N CYS A 9 4.06 -4.05 2.84
CA CYS A 9 5.45 -3.59 2.87
C CYS A 9 6.31 -4.24 1.76
N TRP A 10 6.03 -5.49 1.39
CA TRP A 10 6.72 -6.19 0.31
C TRP A 10 6.36 -5.63 -1.08
N TYR A 11 5.10 -5.25 -1.29
CA TYR A 11 4.63 -4.67 -2.55
C TYR A 11 5.17 -3.25 -2.81
N LEU A 12 5.67 -2.58 -1.78
CA LEU A 12 6.31 -1.26 -1.91
C LEU A 12 7.76 -1.34 -2.40
N LYS A 13 8.35 -2.55 -2.50
CA LYS A 13 9.73 -2.74 -2.90
C LYS A 13 9.85 -2.59 -4.43
N GLY A 14 10.27 -1.42 -4.89
CA GLY A 14 10.43 -1.08 -6.31
C GLY A 14 9.41 -0.07 -6.84
N VAL A 15 8.50 0.41 -5.99
CA VAL A 15 7.50 1.43 -6.34
C VAL A 15 8.08 2.83 -6.11
N SER A 16 7.91 3.73 -7.08
CA SER A 16 8.22 5.14 -6.91
C SER A 16 7.22 5.74 -5.90
N HIS A 17 7.70 6.51 -4.92
CA HIS A 17 6.89 6.98 -3.77
C HIS A 17 6.45 5.91 -2.76
N SER A 18 7.24 4.86 -2.55
CA SER A 18 7.01 3.85 -1.49
C SER A 18 6.74 4.42 -0.09
N GLY A 19 7.36 5.55 0.27
CA GLY A 19 7.12 6.23 1.56
C GLY A 19 5.70 6.79 1.70
N TYR A 20 5.12 7.32 0.63
CA TYR A 20 3.76 7.88 0.61
C TYR A 20 2.71 6.80 0.83
N TYR A 21 2.85 5.68 0.12
CA TYR A 21 1.96 4.54 0.29
C TYR A 21 2.13 3.87 1.66
N LYS A 22 3.35 3.86 2.23
CA LYS A 22 3.59 3.33 3.58
C LYS A 22 2.81 4.09 4.66
N GLU A 23 2.82 5.42 4.59
CA GLU A 23 2.03 6.30 5.48
C GLU A 23 0.53 6.00 5.36
N GLN A 24 0.04 5.86 4.13
CA GLN A 24 -1.34 5.48 3.89
C GLN A 24 -1.63 4.12 4.53
N ILE A 25 -0.82 3.09 4.28
CA ILE A 25 -0.98 1.70 4.79
C ILE A 25 -0.99 1.66 6.32
N VAL A 26 -0.18 2.50 6.98
CA VAL A 26 -0.15 2.65 8.43
C VAL A 26 -1.46 3.23 8.97
N GLN A 27 -2.06 4.18 8.24
CA GLN A 27 -3.30 4.86 8.61
C GLN A 27 -4.57 4.10 8.18
N MET A 28 -4.47 3.09 7.30
CA MET A 28 -5.65 2.34 6.84
C MET A 28 -6.28 1.50 7.94
N ASN A 29 -7.58 1.73 8.16
CA ASN A 29 -8.42 0.90 9.01
C ASN A 29 -9.62 0.30 8.26
N THR A 30 -9.79 0.62 6.97
CA THR A 30 -10.93 0.21 6.15
C THR A 30 -10.49 -0.54 4.88
N LEU A 31 -11.33 -1.46 4.42
CA LEU A 31 -11.08 -2.26 3.21
C LEU A 31 -11.05 -1.41 1.93
N GLU A 32 -11.72 -0.27 1.92
CA GLU A 32 -11.75 0.63 0.76
C GLU A 32 -10.40 1.31 0.51
N ASP A 33 -9.71 1.70 1.58
CA ASP A 33 -8.40 2.37 1.50
C ASP A 33 -7.33 1.42 0.94
N VAL A 34 -7.43 0.14 1.33
CA VAL A 34 -6.61 -0.95 0.82
C VAL A 34 -6.76 -1.09 -0.71
N TYR A 35 -7.99 -1.04 -1.22
CA TYR A 35 -8.25 -1.13 -2.66
C TYR A 35 -7.69 0.08 -3.43
N ARG A 36 -7.81 1.29 -2.86
CA ARG A 36 -7.27 2.52 -3.44
C ARG A 36 -5.74 2.47 -3.58
N VAL A 37 -5.05 2.07 -2.53
CA VAL A 37 -3.58 1.99 -2.55
C VAL A 37 -3.08 0.85 -3.40
N THR A 38 -3.75 -0.31 -3.40
CA THR A 38 -3.39 -1.41 -4.29
C THR A 38 -3.53 -1.02 -5.76
N LYS A 39 -4.57 -0.23 -6.12
CA LYS A 39 -4.72 0.34 -7.47
C LYS A 39 -3.61 1.36 -7.80
N GLY A 40 -3.25 2.22 -6.85
CA GLY A 40 -2.17 3.20 -7.02
C GLY A 40 -0.82 2.53 -7.27
N ILE A 41 -0.47 1.56 -6.43
CA ILE A 41 0.75 0.76 -6.54
C ILE A 41 0.79 0.00 -7.87
N LYS A 42 -0.30 -0.67 -8.27
CA LYS A 42 -0.37 -1.40 -9.54
C LYS A 42 -0.20 -0.49 -10.76
N ARG A 43 -0.63 0.77 -10.67
CA ARG A 43 -0.46 1.76 -11.73
C ARG A 43 0.98 2.27 -11.83
N ASP A 44 1.67 2.38 -10.70
CA ASP A 44 3.06 2.83 -10.61
C ASP A 44 4.07 1.71 -10.94
N LEU A 45 3.68 0.44 -10.76
CA LEU A 45 4.47 -0.74 -11.11
C LEU A 45 4.62 -1.00 -12.63
N ARG A 46 4.04 -0.16 -13.49
CA ARG A 46 4.09 -0.30 -14.95
C ARG A 46 5.06 0.68 -15.57
#